data_AF-A0A8B7QBN6-F1
#
_entry.id   AF-A0A8B7QBN6-F1
#
_cell.length_a   1.000
_cell.length_b   1.000
_cell.length_c   1.000
_cell.angle_alpha   90.00
_cell.angle_beta   90.00
_cell.angle_gamma   90.00
#
_symmetry.space_group_name_H-M   'P 1'
#
loop_
_entity.id
_entity.type
_entity.pdbx_description
1 polymer ?
#
loop_
_entity_poly.entity_id
_entity_poly.type
_entity_poly.pdbx_seq_one_letter_code
_entity_poly.pdbx_strand_id
1 'polypeptide(L)'
;MDYKESCPSVSIPSSDEHREKKKRFTVYKVLVSVGRSEWFVFRRYAEFDKLYNTLKKQFPAMALKIPAKRIFGDNFDPDFIKQRRAGLNEFIQNLVRHPELYNHPDVRAFLQMDSPKHQSDPSEDEDERSTQKLHSTSQNINLGPSGNPQILRFPHPFGPLKHAKPTDFDFLKVIGKGSFGKVLLAKRKLDGKFYAVKVLQKKVVLNRKEQKHIMAERNVLLKNVKHPFLVGLHYSFQTTEKLYFVLDFVNGGELFFHLQRERSFPEHRARFYAAEIASALGYLHSIKIVYRDLKPENILLDSVGHVVLTDFGLCKEGIAISDTTTTFCGTPEYLAPEVIRKQPYDNTVDWWCLGAVLYEMLYGLLEIQNHPFFESLSWTDLVQKKIPPPFNPNVTGPDDIKNFDAVFTEETVPYSVCVSSDYSIVNASVLEADDAFVGFSYAPPSEDLFL
;
A
#
# COMPACT_ATOMS: atom_id res chain seq x y z
N MET A 1 -59.94 0.35 -17.89
CA MET A 1 -59.08 1.54 -17.85
C MET A 1 -57.66 1.04 -17.88
N ASP A 2 -57.10 0.94 -19.10
CA ASP A 2 -55.72 0.51 -19.29
C ASP A 2 -54.80 1.60 -18.74
N TYR A 3 -54.08 1.28 -17.67
CA TYR A 3 -52.91 2.05 -17.26
C TYR A 3 -51.88 1.92 -18.39
N LYS A 4 -51.86 2.88 -19.31
CA LYS A 4 -50.67 3.11 -20.14
C LYS A 4 -49.52 3.33 -19.16
N GLU A 5 -48.60 2.37 -19.05
CA GLU A 5 -47.34 2.56 -18.34
C GLU A 5 -46.69 3.81 -18.92
N SER A 6 -46.66 4.87 -18.11
CA SER A 6 -46.04 6.14 -18.47
C SER A 6 -44.55 5.88 -18.68
N CYS A 7 -44.07 6.12 -19.91
CA CYS A 7 -42.68 5.93 -20.28
C CYS A 7 -41.76 6.74 -19.33
N PRO A 8 -40.70 6.15 -18.76
CA PRO A 8 -39.79 6.86 -17.87
C PRO A 8 -39.07 7.98 -18.61
N SER A 9 -38.89 9.13 -17.96
CA SER A 9 -37.90 10.11 -18.37
C SER A 9 -36.70 10.09 -17.42
N VAL A 10 -35.50 10.27 -17.97
CA VAL A 10 -34.26 10.30 -17.20
C VAL A 10 -33.37 11.46 -17.64
N SER A 11 -32.67 12.07 -16.67
CA SER A 11 -31.69 13.12 -16.95
C SER A 11 -30.59 13.21 -15.91
N ILE A 12 -29.45 13.80 -16.26
CA ILE A 12 -28.36 14.13 -15.32
C ILE A 12 -28.26 15.67 -15.23
N PRO A 13 -28.93 16.33 -14.26
CA PRO A 13 -28.98 17.79 -14.15
C PRO A 13 -27.59 18.42 -13.95
N SER A 14 -27.43 19.68 -14.36
CA SER A 14 -26.14 20.40 -14.39
C SER A 14 -25.63 20.86 -13.02
N SER A 15 -26.49 21.00 -12.00
CA SER A 15 -26.19 21.78 -10.79
C SER A 15 -25.68 21.03 -9.55
N ASP A 16 -25.66 19.69 -9.52
CA ASP A 16 -25.40 18.95 -8.27
C ASP A 16 -24.30 17.89 -8.42
N GLU A 17 -23.04 18.32 -8.35
CA GLU A 17 -21.91 17.41 -8.13
C GLU A 17 -21.50 17.45 -6.66
N HIS A 18 -21.63 16.31 -5.97
CA HIS A 18 -21.15 16.18 -4.59
C HIS A 18 -19.68 15.77 -4.59
N ARG A 19 -18.83 16.61 -4.01
CA ARG A 19 -17.39 16.38 -3.86
C ARG A 19 -17.08 15.98 -2.42
N GLU A 20 -16.78 14.71 -2.18
CA GLU A 20 -16.28 14.26 -0.87
C GLU A 20 -14.83 14.76 -0.66
N LYS A 21 -14.61 15.57 0.37
CA LYS A 21 -13.32 16.22 0.67
C LYS A 21 -12.15 15.27 0.96
N LYS A 22 -12.35 13.94 1.00
CA LYS A 22 -11.32 12.93 1.31
C LYS A 22 -11.05 11.89 0.22
N LYS A 23 -11.77 11.90 -0.92
CA LYS A 23 -11.54 11.01 -2.07
C LYS A 23 -11.93 11.76 -3.35
N ARG A 24 -11.05 11.80 -4.37
CA ARG A 24 -11.37 12.46 -5.64
C ARG A 24 -12.04 11.45 -6.58
N PHE A 25 -13.36 11.43 -6.64
CA PHE A 25 -14.15 10.75 -7.68
C PHE A 25 -15.41 11.57 -7.99
N THR A 26 -15.93 11.46 -9.21
CA THR A 26 -17.17 12.14 -9.64
C THR A 26 -18.35 11.19 -9.55
N VAL A 27 -19.42 11.63 -8.87
CA VAL A 27 -20.70 10.92 -8.78
C VAL A 27 -21.74 11.69 -9.60
N TYR A 28 -22.45 10.99 -10.48
CA TYR A 28 -23.50 11.57 -11.32
C TYR A 28 -24.85 11.34 -10.65
N LYS A 29 -25.56 12.44 -10.38
CA LYS A 29 -26.94 12.43 -9.90
C LYS A 29 -27.88 12.26 -11.09
N VAL A 30 -28.54 11.12 -11.19
CA VAL A 30 -29.52 10.78 -12.24
C VAL A 30 -30.93 11.03 -11.69
N LEU A 31 -31.69 11.93 -12.30
CA LEU A 31 -33.13 12.11 -12.06
C LEU A 31 -33.90 11.10 -12.90
N VAL A 32 -34.80 10.35 -12.26
CA VAL A 32 -35.70 9.40 -12.91
C VAL A 32 -37.14 9.81 -12.58
N SER A 33 -37.97 9.97 -13.61
CA SER A 33 -39.38 10.32 -13.48
C SER A 33 -40.26 9.26 -14.15
N VAL A 34 -41.19 8.67 -13.41
CA VAL A 34 -42.17 7.69 -13.90
C VAL A 34 -43.56 8.12 -13.43
N GLY A 35 -44.38 8.60 -14.36
CA GLY A 35 -45.72 9.12 -14.07
C GLY A 35 -45.66 10.36 -13.19
N ARG A 36 -46.14 10.26 -11.94
CA ARG A 36 -46.08 11.34 -10.93
C ARG A 36 -44.94 11.18 -9.93
N SER A 37 -44.14 10.13 -10.05
CA SER A 37 -43.06 9.82 -9.11
C SER A 37 -41.73 10.26 -9.69
N GLU A 38 -40.92 10.95 -8.91
CA GLU A 38 -39.57 11.35 -9.26
C GLU A 38 -38.60 10.96 -8.15
N TRP A 39 -37.42 10.46 -8.51
CA TRP A 39 -36.37 10.15 -7.56
C TRP A 39 -34.98 10.36 -8.15
N PHE A 40 -33.98 10.44 -7.27
CA PHE A 40 -32.58 10.52 -7.67
C PHE A 40 -31.88 9.19 -7.43
N VAL A 41 -30.95 8.90 -8.33
CA VAL A 41 -30.03 7.77 -8.25
C VAL A 41 -28.61 8.29 -8.42
N PHE A 42 -27.66 7.81 -7.61
CA PHE A 42 -26.27 8.26 -7.68
C PHE A 42 -25.39 7.17 -8.29
N ARG A 43 -24.71 7.49 -9.40
CA ARG A 43 -23.90 6.50 -10.14
C ARG A 43 -22.52 7.07 -10.47
N ARG A 44 -21.47 6.26 -10.32
CA ARG A 44 -20.13 6.55 -10.79
C ARG A 44 -19.96 6.09 -12.23
N TYR A 45 -18.99 6.68 -12.95
CA TYR A 45 -18.67 6.29 -14.33
C TYR A 45 -18.46 4.77 -14.50
N ALA A 46 -17.83 4.09 -13.52
CA ALA A 46 -17.59 2.65 -13.57
C ALA A 46 -18.89 1.82 -13.63
N GLU A 47 -19.98 2.31 -13.03
CA GLU A 47 -21.28 1.65 -13.05
C GLU A 47 -21.96 1.82 -14.42
N PHE A 48 -21.83 3.00 -15.05
CA PHE A 48 -22.23 3.20 -16.45
C PHE A 48 -21.42 2.32 -17.41
N ASP A 49 -20.11 2.22 -17.22
CA ASP A 49 -19.21 1.39 -18.02
C ASP A 49 -19.55 -0.11 -17.88
N LYS A 50 -19.84 -0.58 -16.66
CA LYS A 50 -20.30 -1.95 -16.41
C LYS A 50 -21.61 -2.23 -17.15
N LEU A 51 -22.61 -1.37 -17.00
CA LEU A 51 -23.90 -1.51 -17.67
C LEU A 51 -23.74 -1.48 -19.20
N TYR A 52 -22.96 -0.55 -19.73
CA TYR A 52 -22.64 -0.46 -21.15
C TYR A 52 -22.03 -1.75 -21.69
N ASN A 53 -21.01 -2.30 -21.03
CA ASN A 53 -20.34 -3.52 -21.48
C ASN A 53 -21.25 -4.74 -21.41
N THR A 54 -22.15 -4.81 -20.43
CA THR A 54 -23.18 -5.86 -20.37
C THR A 54 -24.15 -5.75 -21.55
N LEU A 55 -24.72 -4.56 -21.78
CA LEU A 55 -25.70 -4.36 -22.85
C LEU A 55 -25.09 -4.47 -24.24
N LYS A 56 -23.85 -4.01 -24.45
CA LYS A 56 -23.13 -4.11 -25.74
C LYS A 56 -22.94 -5.57 -26.18
N LYS A 57 -22.68 -6.48 -25.23
CA LYS A 57 -22.53 -7.91 -25.51
C LYS A 57 -23.86 -8.55 -25.91
N GLN A 58 -24.96 -8.11 -25.29
CA GLN A 58 -26.29 -8.69 -25.52
C GLN A 58 -27.03 -8.06 -26.70
N PHE A 59 -26.78 -6.78 -26.98
CA PHE A 59 -27.43 -5.98 -28.01
C PHE A 59 -26.41 -5.27 -28.91
N PRO A 60 -25.52 -6.00 -29.62
CA PRO A 60 -24.46 -5.39 -30.43
C PRO A 60 -25.00 -4.52 -31.58
N ALA A 61 -26.20 -4.82 -32.08
CA ALA A 61 -26.87 -4.07 -33.15
C ALA A 61 -27.36 -2.65 -32.73
N MET A 62 -27.48 -2.38 -31.43
CA MET A 62 -27.98 -1.10 -30.91
C MET A 62 -26.92 0.02 -30.92
N ALA A 63 -25.67 -0.31 -31.26
CA ALA A 63 -24.56 0.64 -31.39
C ALA A 63 -24.42 1.63 -30.22
N LEU A 64 -24.69 1.16 -28.99
CA LEU A 64 -24.61 1.98 -27.78
C LEU A 64 -23.22 2.62 -27.62
N LYS A 65 -23.17 3.82 -27.05
CA LYS A 65 -21.93 4.56 -26.78
C LYS A 65 -21.99 5.20 -25.40
N ILE A 66 -20.82 5.26 -24.75
CA ILE A 66 -20.57 6.10 -23.58
C ILE A 66 -19.28 6.90 -23.83
N PRO A 67 -19.11 8.08 -23.21
CA PRO A 67 -17.85 8.83 -23.29
C PRO A 67 -16.67 7.98 -22.81
N ALA A 68 -15.51 8.06 -23.45
CA ALA A 68 -14.35 7.26 -23.09
C ALA A 68 -13.77 7.60 -21.70
N LYS A 69 -13.02 6.65 -21.14
CA LYS A 69 -12.12 6.92 -20.00
C LYS A 69 -11.02 7.85 -20.50
N ARG A 70 -10.77 8.96 -19.80
CA ARG A 70 -9.64 9.85 -20.09
C ARG A 70 -8.42 9.25 -19.42
N ILE A 71 -7.54 8.72 -20.25
CA ILE A 71 -6.34 7.97 -19.86
C ILE A 71 -5.15 8.93 -19.62
N PHE A 72 -5.23 10.17 -20.16
CA PHE A 72 -4.25 11.24 -19.97
C PHE A 72 -4.94 12.60 -19.72
N GLY A 73 -4.41 13.40 -18.79
CA GLY A 73 -4.96 14.71 -18.38
C GLY A 73 -5.91 14.65 -17.17
N ASP A 74 -6.31 15.82 -16.66
CA ASP A 74 -7.10 15.90 -15.43
C ASP A 74 -8.54 15.36 -15.65
N ASN A 75 -8.87 14.27 -14.95
CA ASN A 75 -10.23 13.72 -14.90
C ASN A 75 -11.21 14.64 -14.14
N PHE A 76 -10.70 15.68 -13.47
CA PHE A 76 -11.45 16.71 -12.76
C PHE A 76 -11.52 18.05 -13.50
N ASP A 77 -11.02 18.10 -14.74
CA ASP A 77 -11.17 19.24 -15.63
C ASP A 77 -12.68 19.56 -15.83
N PRO A 78 -13.14 20.79 -15.53
CA PRO A 78 -14.56 21.16 -15.57
C PRO A 78 -15.22 20.93 -16.94
N ASP A 79 -14.51 21.21 -18.03
CA ASP A 79 -15.02 21.03 -19.39
C ASP A 79 -15.15 19.54 -19.75
N PHE A 80 -14.17 18.74 -19.34
CA PHE A 80 -14.23 17.30 -19.49
C PHE A 80 -15.35 16.63 -18.68
N ILE A 81 -15.53 17.05 -17.43
CA ILE A 81 -16.65 16.59 -16.59
C ILE A 81 -17.98 16.94 -17.27
N LYS A 82 -18.13 18.16 -17.79
CA LYS A 82 -19.32 18.62 -18.51
C LYS A 82 -19.59 17.79 -19.77
N GLN A 83 -18.57 17.50 -20.57
CA GLN A 83 -18.69 16.66 -21.77
C GLN A 83 -19.05 15.21 -21.41
N ARG A 84 -18.39 14.64 -20.40
CA ARG A 84 -18.69 13.28 -19.92
C ARG A 84 -20.10 13.18 -19.38
N ARG A 85 -20.58 14.19 -18.64
CA ARG A 85 -21.97 14.26 -18.17
C ARG A 85 -22.96 14.25 -19.33
N ALA A 86 -22.73 15.05 -20.36
CA ALA A 86 -23.60 15.13 -21.52
C ALA A 86 -23.74 13.76 -22.23
N GLY A 87 -22.62 13.05 -22.45
CA GLY A 87 -22.69 11.75 -23.09
C GLY A 87 -23.25 10.63 -22.20
N LEU A 88 -23.04 10.69 -20.88
CA LEU A 88 -23.74 9.77 -19.95
C LEU A 88 -25.25 10.03 -19.92
N ASN A 89 -25.67 11.30 -20.01
CA ASN A 89 -27.07 11.68 -20.11
C ASN A 89 -27.71 11.14 -21.41
N GLU A 90 -27.03 11.27 -22.54
CA GLU A 90 -27.49 10.70 -23.81
C GLU A 90 -27.62 9.17 -23.74
N PHE A 91 -26.63 8.50 -23.13
CA PHE A 91 -26.66 7.05 -22.94
C PHE A 91 -27.91 6.59 -22.19
N ILE A 92 -28.21 7.17 -21.01
CA ILE A 92 -29.39 6.76 -20.22
C ILE A 92 -30.72 7.11 -20.90
N GLN A 93 -30.78 8.23 -21.64
CA GLN A 93 -31.97 8.58 -22.42
C GLN A 93 -32.23 7.54 -23.52
N ASN A 94 -31.17 7.03 -24.16
CA ASN A 94 -31.32 5.97 -25.16
C ASN A 94 -31.79 4.65 -24.52
N LEU A 95 -31.34 4.31 -23.31
CA LEU A 95 -31.82 3.10 -22.61
C LEU A 95 -33.33 3.10 -22.38
N VAL A 96 -33.91 4.24 -21.99
CA VAL A 96 -35.36 4.33 -21.71
C VAL A 96 -36.22 4.52 -22.96
N ARG A 97 -35.64 4.96 -24.09
CA ARG A 97 -36.33 5.10 -25.38
C ARG A 97 -36.63 3.77 -26.05
N HIS A 98 -35.87 2.73 -25.72
CA HIS A 98 -35.96 1.40 -26.33
C HIS A 98 -36.59 0.42 -25.34
N PRO A 99 -37.84 -0.06 -25.57
CA PRO A 99 -38.53 -0.96 -24.65
C PRO A 99 -37.73 -2.23 -24.31
N GLU A 100 -36.98 -2.77 -25.27
CA GLU A 100 -36.11 -3.94 -25.08
C GLU A 100 -34.96 -3.68 -24.10
N LEU A 101 -34.40 -2.46 -24.09
CA LEU A 101 -33.34 -2.07 -23.16
C LEU A 101 -33.93 -1.65 -21.81
N TYR A 102 -35.02 -0.88 -21.81
CA TYR A 102 -35.66 -0.45 -20.58
C TYR A 102 -36.17 -1.62 -19.74
N ASN A 103 -36.72 -2.65 -20.39
CA ASN A 103 -37.21 -3.85 -19.70
C ASN A 103 -36.08 -4.80 -19.28
N HIS A 104 -34.83 -4.54 -19.68
CA HIS A 104 -33.68 -5.34 -19.27
C HIS A 104 -33.46 -5.23 -17.76
N PRO A 105 -33.25 -6.36 -17.04
CA PRO A 105 -33.15 -6.36 -15.58
C PRO A 105 -32.06 -5.43 -15.04
N ASP A 106 -30.89 -5.38 -15.68
CA ASP A 106 -29.80 -4.50 -15.25
C ASP A 106 -30.11 -3.02 -15.47
N VAL A 107 -30.91 -2.66 -16.48
CA VAL A 107 -31.31 -1.27 -16.72
C VAL A 107 -32.35 -0.84 -15.68
N ARG A 108 -33.31 -1.72 -15.37
CA ARG A 108 -34.28 -1.46 -14.29
C ARG A 108 -33.59 -1.34 -12.94
N ALA A 109 -32.63 -2.21 -12.63
CA ALA A 109 -31.83 -2.14 -11.40
C ALA A 109 -30.99 -0.86 -11.36
N PHE A 110 -30.39 -0.45 -12.48
CA PHE A 110 -29.58 0.76 -12.55
C PHE A 110 -30.39 2.03 -12.27
N LEU A 111 -31.66 2.09 -12.68
CA LEU A 111 -32.56 3.25 -12.54
C LEU A 111 -33.44 3.23 -11.27
N GLN A 112 -33.46 2.13 -10.50
CA GLN A 112 -34.22 2.07 -9.26
C GLN A 112 -33.60 2.95 -8.16
N MET A 113 -34.44 3.45 -7.25
CA MET A 113 -33.99 4.18 -6.07
C MET A 113 -32.92 3.39 -5.33
N ASP A 114 -31.84 4.06 -4.96
CA ASP A 114 -30.92 3.54 -3.97
C ASP A 114 -31.72 3.33 -2.67
N SER A 115 -32.08 2.08 -2.35
CA SER A 115 -32.61 1.75 -1.03
C SER A 115 -31.62 2.28 0.03
N PRO A 116 -31.98 2.46 1.30
CA PRO A 116 -31.00 2.77 2.37
C PRO A 116 -29.88 1.71 2.51
N LYS A 117 -29.95 0.64 1.71
CA LYS A 117 -28.94 -0.41 1.50
C LYS A 117 -28.11 -0.27 0.20
N HIS A 118 -28.30 0.80 -0.58
CA HIS A 118 -27.64 1.04 -1.87
C HIS A 118 -27.08 2.46 -2.05
N GLN A 119 -27.05 3.31 -1.01
CA GLN A 119 -26.16 4.49 -0.99
C GLN A 119 -24.70 4.16 -0.65
N SER A 120 -24.38 2.89 -0.62
CA SER A 120 -23.03 2.39 -0.71
C SER A 120 -23.13 1.13 -1.55
N ASP A 121 -22.62 1.17 -2.78
CA ASP A 121 -21.92 0.02 -3.32
C ASP A 121 -20.45 0.20 -2.91
N PRO A 122 -20.05 -0.27 -1.72
CA PRO A 122 -18.67 -0.56 -1.52
C PRO A 122 -18.47 -1.98 -2.08
N SER A 123 -17.70 -2.10 -3.16
CA SER A 123 -17.02 -3.35 -3.49
C SER A 123 -15.90 -3.66 -2.47
N GLU A 124 -16.18 -3.36 -1.20
CA GLU A 124 -15.50 -3.66 0.06
C GLU A 124 -16.66 -3.85 1.07
N ASP A 125 -16.76 -5.02 1.70
CA ASP A 125 -17.70 -5.38 2.78
C ASP A 125 -19.05 -6.03 2.38
N GLU A 126 -19.07 -7.38 2.28
CA GLU A 126 -20.21 -8.18 2.75
C GLU A 126 -19.84 -8.85 4.08
N ASP A 127 -20.66 -8.62 5.12
CA ASP A 127 -20.89 -9.57 6.21
C ASP A 127 -22.38 -9.51 6.62
N GLU A 128 -22.93 -10.70 6.91
CA GLU A 128 -24.26 -11.03 7.46
C GLU A 128 -25.49 -11.19 6.51
N ARG A 129 -25.71 -12.45 6.06
CA ARG A 129 -26.88 -13.27 6.46
C ARG A 129 -26.78 -14.75 6.02
N SER A 130 -26.60 -15.60 7.02
CA SER A 130 -26.98 -17.01 7.21
C SER A 130 -27.52 -17.90 6.04
N THR A 131 -26.79 -19.01 5.84
CA THR A 131 -27.25 -20.43 5.65
C THR A 131 -28.07 -20.84 4.42
N GLN A 132 -27.48 -21.62 3.49
CA GLN A 132 -27.59 -23.11 3.39
C GLN A 132 -27.01 -23.67 2.05
N LYS A 133 -26.12 -24.68 2.17
CA LYS A 133 -25.75 -25.81 1.27
C LYS A 133 -25.34 -25.48 -0.20
N LEU A 134 -24.21 -25.96 -0.74
CA LEU A 134 -23.70 -27.34 -0.81
C LEU A 134 -22.15 -27.41 -1.00
N HIS A 135 -21.60 -28.56 -0.60
CA HIS A 135 -20.24 -29.10 -0.78
C HIS A 135 -19.67 -28.98 -2.23
N SER A 136 -18.37 -29.00 -2.53
CA SER A 136 -17.27 -29.76 -1.92
C SER A 136 -15.86 -29.23 -2.24
N THR A 137 -14.94 -29.50 -1.30
CA THR A 137 -13.50 -29.80 -1.46
C THR A 137 -12.56 -28.72 -2.02
N SER A 138 -11.95 -27.95 -1.11
CA SER A 138 -10.50 -27.66 -1.08
C SER A 138 -10.11 -27.10 0.30
N GLN A 139 -8.90 -27.43 0.75
CA GLN A 139 -8.45 -27.43 2.14
C GLN A 139 -8.54 -26.06 2.84
N ASN A 140 -9.35 -26.00 3.91
CA ASN A 140 -9.42 -24.88 4.85
C ASN A 140 -8.17 -24.86 5.75
N ILE A 141 -7.30 -23.87 5.58
CA ILE A 141 -6.26 -23.55 6.58
C ILE A 141 -6.87 -22.58 7.60
N ASN A 142 -7.18 -23.11 8.78
CA ASN A 142 -7.70 -22.35 9.92
C ASN A 142 -6.52 -21.67 10.66
N LEU A 143 -6.42 -20.33 10.62
CA LEU A 143 -5.38 -19.54 11.32
C LEU A 143 -5.68 -19.32 12.83
N GLY A 144 -6.70 -19.99 13.37
CA GLY A 144 -7.06 -19.99 14.79
C GLY A 144 -7.86 -18.75 15.23
N PRO A 145 -8.73 -18.90 16.25
CA PRO A 145 -9.40 -17.76 16.88
C PRO A 145 -8.40 -16.91 17.68
N SER A 146 -8.73 -15.63 17.86
CA SER A 146 -8.02 -14.72 18.75
C SER A 146 -7.97 -15.30 20.18
N GLY A 147 -6.83 -15.86 20.57
CA GLY A 147 -6.54 -16.24 21.96
C GLY A 147 -6.26 -17.72 22.12
N ASN A 148 -5.08 -18.04 22.66
CA ASN A 148 -4.86 -19.30 23.33
C ASN A 148 -5.53 -19.19 24.72
N PRO A 149 -6.55 -20.00 25.07
CA PRO A 149 -7.24 -19.91 26.37
C PRO A 149 -6.34 -20.20 27.58
N GLN A 150 -5.10 -20.66 27.38
CA GLN A 150 -4.22 -21.09 28.47
C GLN A 150 -3.37 -19.97 29.10
N ILE A 151 -3.32 -18.75 28.55
CA ILE A 151 -2.57 -17.62 29.16
C ILE A 151 -3.44 -16.80 30.16
N LEU A 152 -4.71 -17.17 30.36
CA LEU A 152 -5.65 -16.44 31.23
C LEU A 152 -5.64 -16.85 32.72
N ARG A 153 -4.58 -17.49 33.22
CA ARG A 153 -4.54 -17.99 34.62
C ARG A 153 -3.92 -17.04 35.65
N PHE A 154 -3.59 -15.80 35.29
CA PHE A 154 -3.21 -14.79 36.29
C PHE A 154 -4.32 -13.75 36.45
N PRO A 155 -4.88 -13.56 37.66
CA PRO A 155 -5.92 -12.56 37.88
C PRO A 155 -5.30 -11.16 37.71
N HIS A 156 -5.66 -10.50 36.62
CA HIS A 156 -5.37 -9.08 36.42
C HIS A 156 -6.41 -8.25 37.20
N PRO A 157 -6.05 -7.15 37.89
CA PRO A 157 -6.96 -6.44 38.79
C PRO A 157 -8.18 -5.77 38.12
N PHE A 158 -8.29 -5.83 36.79
CA PHE A 158 -9.26 -5.08 35.99
C PHE A 158 -10.18 -5.94 35.11
N GLY A 159 -10.31 -7.24 35.43
CA GLY A 159 -11.21 -8.15 34.71
C GLY A 159 -10.64 -8.70 33.39
N PRO A 160 -11.40 -9.52 32.65
CA PRO A 160 -10.92 -10.17 31.42
C PRO A 160 -10.56 -9.14 30.35
N LEU A 161 -9.39 -9.29 29.73
CA LEU A 161 -8.94 -8.49 28.58
C LEU A 161 -10.00 -8.56 27.47
N LYS A 162 -10.80 -7.51 27.31
CA LYS A 162 -11.69 -7.35 26.14
C LYS A 162 -10.83 -7.40 24.88
N HIS A 163 -11.22 -8.24 23.91
CA HIS A 163 -10.56 -8.30 22.61
C HIS A 163 -10.59 -6.93 21.92
N ALA A 164 -9.42 -6.39 21.56
CA ALA A 164 -9.32 -5.14 20.82
C ALA A 164 -9.81 -5.33 19.37
N LYS A 165 -10.51 -4.33 18.83
CA LYS A 165 -11.03 -4.30 17.45
C LYS A 165 -10.70 -2.96 16.78
N PRO A 166 -10.73 -2.86 15.43
CA PRO A 166 -10.43 -1.61 14.73
C PRO A 166 -11.27 -0.41 15.21
N THR A 167 -12.54 -0.64 15.56
CA THR A 167 -13.46 0.42 15.99
C THR A 167 -13.15 1.02 17.36
N ASP A 168 -12.25 0.39 18.14
CA ASP A 168 -11.76 0.93 19.41
C ASP A 168 -10.72 2.05 19.22
N PHE A 169 -10.28 2.29 17.98
CA PHE A 169 -9.24 3.25 17.63
C PHE A 169 -9.75 4.29 16.62
N ASP A 170 -9.33 5.53 16.82
CA ASP A 170 -9.44 6.61 15.83
C ASP A 170 -8.17 6.66 15.00
N PHE A 171 -8.24 6.26 13.73
CA PHE A 171 -7.11 6.29 12.80
C PHE A 171 -6.92 7.72 12.27
N LEU A 172 -5.76 8.31 12.55
CA LEU A 172 -5.51 9.74 12.33
C LEU A 172 -4.72 10.01 11.05
N LYS A 173 -3.57 9.34 10.88
CA LYS A 173 -2.63 9.62 9.77
C LYS A 173 -1.86 8.37 9.36
N VAL A 174 -1.55 8.23 8.08
CA VAL A 174 -0.56 7.25 7.61
C VAL A 174 0.83 7.79 7.92
N ILE A 175 1.62 7.04 8.69
CA ILE A 175 2.96 7.42 9.13
C ILE A 175 4.06 6.54 8.53
N GLY A 176 3.69 5.43 7.88
CA GLY A 176 4.62 4.57 7.16
C GLY A 176 3.92 3.70 6.12
N LYS A 177 4.68 3.23 5.13
CA LYS A 177 4.24 2.24 4.14
C LYS A 177 5.28 1.13 4.11
N GLY A 178 4.83 -0.11 4.21
CA GLY A 178 5.71 -1.28 4.13
C GLY A 178 5.26 -2.23 3.01
N SER A 179 6.03 -3.30 2.81
CA SER A 179 5.85 -4.28 1.74
C SER A 179 4.46 -4.93 1.69
N PHE A 180 3.77 -5.03 2.84
CA PHE A 180 2.51 -5.75 2.98
C PHE A 180 1.34 -4.88 3.44
N GLY A 181 1.57 -3.57 3.62
CA GLY A 181 0.58 -2.71 4.24
C GLY A 181 1.07 -1.33 4.65
N LYS A 182 0.39 -0.75 5.65
CA LYS A 182 0.60 0.63 6.09
C LYS A 182 0.74 0.69 7.60
N VAL A 183 1.49 1.65 8.08
CA VAL A 183 1.55 2.02 9.50
C VAL A 183 0.75 3.30 9.68
N LEU A 184 -0.21 3.29 10.61
CA LEU A 184 -1.08 4.43 10.89
C LEU A 184 -0.89 4.91 12.33
N LEU A 185 -0.81 6.22 12.54
CA LEU A 185 -1.02 6.83 13.84
C LEU A 185 -2.50 6.69 14.20
N ALA A 186 -2.78 6.11 15.36
CA ALA A 186 -4.13 5.97 15.88
C ALA A 186 -4.20 6.36 17.36
N LYS A 187 -5.36 6.87 17.78
CA LYS A 187 -5.66 7.16 19.19
C LYS A 187 -6.69 6.16 19.68
N ARG A 188 -6.43 5.46 20.79
CA ARG A 188 -7.41 4.55 21.37
C ARG A 188 -8.51 5.36 22.08
N LYS A 189 -9.76 5.01 21.85
CA LYS A 189 -10.92 5.76 22.38
C LYS A 189 -11.07 5.66 23.89
N LEU A 190 -10.73 4.50 24.46
CA LEU A 190 -10.95 4.19 25.88
C LEU A 190 -10.09 5.06 26.82
N ASP A 191 -8.79 5.21 26.50
CA ASP A 191 -7.82 5.90 27.37
C ASP A 191 -7.18 7.13 26.70
N GLY A 192 -7.50 7.38 25.43
CA GLY A 192 -6.93 8.49 24.67
C GLY A 192 -5.44 8.34 24.33
N LYS A 193 -4.84 7.17 24.53
CA LYS A 193 -3.40 6.96 24.25
C LYS A 193 -3.15 6.81 22.74
N PHE A 194 -2.01 7.31 22.28
CA PHE A 194 -1.58 7.20 20.89
C PHE A 194 -0.75 5.94 20.65
N TYR A 195 -0.92 5.36 19.47
CA TYR A 195 -0.30 4.12 19.03
C TYR A 195 0.08 4.18 17.54
N ALA A 196 1.09 3.40 17.16
CA ALA A 196 1.38 3.08 15.77
C ALA A 196 0.70 1.74 15.43
N VAL A 197 -0.20 1.73 14.45
CA VAL A 197 -0.95 0.54 14.04
C VAL A 197 -0.45 0.07 12.69
N LYS A 198 0.30 -1.03 12.66
CA LYS A 198 0.73 -1.74 11.43
C LYS A 198 -0.45 -2.59 10.95
N VAL A 199 -1.00 -2.25 9.77
CA VAL A 199 -2.14 -2.93 9.15
C VAL A 199 -1.65 -3.66 7.90
N LEU A 200 -1.75 -4.99 7.90
CA LEU A 200 -1.30 -5.85 6.80
C LEU A 200 -2.51 -6.51 6.12
N GLN A 201 -2.48 -6.64 4.80
CA GLN A 201 -3.54 -7.31 4.03
C GLN A 201 -3.26 -8.81 3.91
N LYS A 202 -4.18 -9.66 4.40
CA LYS A 202 -3.99 -11.13 4.36
C LYS A 202 -3.77 -11.66 2.96
N LYS A 203 -4.50 -11.13 1.97
CA LYS A 203 -4.36 -11.52 0.55
C LYS A 203 -2.93 -11.28 0.04
N VAL A 204 -2.34 -10.11 0.33
CA VAL A 204 -0.97 -9.77 -0.09
C VAL A 204 0.06 -10.66 0.61
N VAL A 205 -0.13 -10.90 1.91
CA VAL A 205 0.73 -11.79 2.71
C VAL A 205 0.74 -13.22 2.15
N LEU A 206 -0.43 -13.75 1.83
CA LEU A 206 -0.58 -15.11 1.29
C LEU A 206 0.01 -15.22 -0.12
N ASN A 207 -0.28 -14.25 -1.00
CA ASN A 207 0.26 -14.24 -2.37
C ASN A 207 1.79 -14.23 -2.39
N ARG A 208 2.42 -13.54 -1.42
CA ARG A 208 3.88 -13.49 -1.30
C ARG A 208 4.49 -14.64 -0.48
N LYS A 209 3.67 -15.54 0.07
CA LYS A 209 4.07 -16.68 0.92
C LYS A 209 4.80 -16.25 2.21
N GLU A 210 4.47 -15.06 2.73
CA GLU A 210 5.14 -14.40 3.87
C GLU A 210 4.48 -14.67 5.24
N GLN A 211 3.51 -15.57 5.28
CA GLN A 211 2.74 -15.92 6.48
C GLN A 211 3.67 -16.31 7.65
N LYS A 212 4.74 -17.06 7.39
CA LYS A 212 5.61 -17.61 8.42
C LYS A 212 6.42 -16.49 9.09
N HIS A 213 6.90 -15.53 8.31
CA HIS A 213 7.65 -14.37 8.82
C HIS A 213 6.76 -13.47 9.67
N ILE A 214 5.53 -13.18 9.25
CA ILE A 214 4.60 -12.36 10.03
C ILE A 214 4.19 -13.03 11.35
N MET A 215 4.03 -14.36 11.34
CA MET A 215 3.77 -15.10 12.58
C MET A 215 4.98 -15.12 13.51
N ALA A 216 6.20 -15.17 12.96
CA ALA A 216 7.43 -15.02 13.75
C ALA A 216 7.54 -13.61 14.36
N GLU A 217 7.29 -12.54 13.58
CA GLU A 217 7.22 -11.15 14.06
C GLU A 217 6.26 -11.03 15.26
N ARG A 218 5.05 -11.60 15.11
CA ARG A 218 4.06 -11.63 16.18
C ARG A 218 4.56 -12.37 17.42
N ASN A 219 5.18 -13.54 17.25
CA ASN A 219 5.63 -14.36 18.37
C ASN A 219 6.75 -13.69 19.15
N VAL A 220 7.72 -13.08 18.45
CA VAL A 220 8.77 -12.24 19.05
C VAL A 220 8.16 -11.13 19.88
N LEU A 221 7.24 -10.36 19.29
CA LEU A 221 6.58 -9.24 19.97
C LEU A 221 5.70 -9.69 21.16
N LEU A 222 5.11 -10.89 21.10
CA LEU A 222 4.28 -11.47 22.17
C LEU A 222 5.09 -12.04 23.34
N LYS A 223 6.41 -12.26 23.20
CA LYS A 223 7.27 -12.71 24.30
C LYS A 223 7.42 -11.70 25.44
N ASN A 224 6.69 -10.58 25.38
CA ASN A 224 6.72 -9.51 26.37
C ASN A 224 8.13 -8.97 26.52
N VAL A 225 8.77 -8.74 25.36
CA VAL A 225 10.05 -8.04 25.21
C VAL A 225 9.91 -6.71 25.96
N LYS A 226 10.49 -6.65 27.15
CA LYS A 226 10.41 -5.49 28.04
C LYS A 226 11.79 -4.89 28.16
N HIS A 227 12.10 -4.03 27.22
CA HIS A 227 13.34 -3.27 27.19
C HIS A 227 13.02 -1.84 26.76
N PRO A 228 13.59 -0.81 27.42
CA PRO A 228 13.26 0.59 27.13
C PRO A 228 13.54 1.00 25.67
N PHE A 229 14.49 0.33 25.02
CA PHE A 229 14.93 0.65 23.66
C PHE A 229 14.35 -0.29 22.58
N LEU A 230 13.26 -1.01 22.87
CA LEU A 230 12.56 -1.88 21.92
C LEU A 230 11.08 -1.49 21.85
N VAL A 231 10.51 -1.46 20.65
CA VAL A 231 9.07 -1.17 20.49
C VAL A 231 8.21 -2.27 21.14
N GLY A 232 7.23 -1.87 21.94
CA GLY A 232 6.30 -2.79 22.58
C GLY A 232 5.06 -3.08 21.72
N LEU A 233 4.57 -4.32 21.77
CA LEU A 233 3.27 -4.71 21.24
C LEU A 233 2.21 -4.64 22.34
N HIS A 234 1.18 -3.83 22.13
CA HIS A 234 0.05 -3.69 23.06
C HIS A 234 -1.11 -4.61 22.68
N TYR A 235 -1.42 -4.68 21.39
CA TYR A 235 -2.52 -5.51 20.88
C TYR A 235 -2.13 -6.14 19.55
N SER A 236 -2.51 -7.40 19.35
CA SER A 236 -2.54 -8.03 18.02
C SER A 236 -3.93 -8.59 17.79
N PHE A 237 -4.59 -8.20 16.69
CA PHE A 237 -5.90 -8.71 16.31
C PHE A 237 -6.05 -8.79 14.79
N GLN A 238 -7.13 -9.39 14.32
CA GLN A 238 -7.39 -9.59 12.90
C GLN A 238 -8.87 -9.37 12.58
N THR A 239 -9.14 -8.98 11.33
CA THR A 239 -10.47 -9.08 10.71
C THR A 239 -10.46 -10.21 9.68
N THR A 240 -11.56 -10.41 8.95
CA THR A 240 -11.63 -11.32 7.80
C THR A 240 -10.48 -11.07 6.81
N GLU A 241 -10.16 -9.81 6.54
CA GLU A 241 -9.20 -9.42 5.49
C GLU A 241 -7.82 -8.96 5.98
N LYS A 242 -7.71 -8.46 7.22
CA LYS A 242 -6.53 -7.69 7.67
C LYS A 242 -5.96 -8.21 8.99
N LEU A 243 -4.65 -8.03 9.17
CA LEU A 243 -3.93 -8.25 10.42
C LEU A 243 -3.53 -6.89 11.01
N TYR A 244 -3.61 -6.74 12.33
CA TYR A 244 -3.33 -5.50 13.04
C TYR A 244 -2.34 -5.75 14.16
N PHE A 245 -1.26 -4.97 14.18
CA PHE A 245 -0.33 -4.86 15.30
C PHE A 245 -0.40 -3.44 15.85
N VAL A 246 -0.79 -3.29 17.11
CA VAL A 246 -0.85 -2.01 17.82
C VAL A 246 0.41 -1.90 18.67
N LEU A 247 1.32 -1.03 18.24
CA LEU A 247 2.65 -0.84 18.77
C LEU A 247 2.77 0.50 19.50
N ASP A 248 3.83 0.67 20.29
CA ASP A 248 4.19 1.99 20.81
C ASP A 248 4.32 3.01 19.67
N PHE A 249 3.81 4.23 19.91
CA PHE A 249 4.02 5.35 19.01
C PHE A 249 5.26 6.13 19.43
N VAL A 250 6.26 6.11 18.56
CA VAL A 250 7.55 6.80 18.75
C VAL A 250 7.60 7.98 17.77
N ASN A 251 7.72 9.20 18.28
CA ASN A 251 7.43 10.43 17.53
C ASN A 251 8.64 11.30 17.17
N GLY A 252 9.85 10.93 17.57
CA GLY A 252 11.08 11.62 17.16
C GLY A 252 11.56 11.23 15.75
N GLY A 253 10.94 10.24 15.11
CA GLY A 253 11.22 9.83 13.74
C GLY A 253 12.38 8.84 13.62
N GLU A 254 12.73 8.48 12.39
CA GLU A 254 13.79 7.52 12.07
C GLU A 254 15.17 8.17 12.19
N LEU A 255 16.16 7.41 12.69
CA LEU A 255 17.56 7.84 12.76
C LEU A 255 18.08 8.20 11.36
N PHE A 256 17.64 7.45 10.34
CA PHE A 256 17.92 7.74 8.93
C PHE A 256 17.61 9.19 8.54
N PHE A 257 16.42 9.68 8.90
CA PHE A 257 16.00 11.05 8.59
C PHE A 257 16.92 12.10 9.23
N HIS A 258 17.32 11.88 10.49
CA HIS A 258 18.23 12.79 11.20
C HIS A 258 19.64 12.74 10.60
N LEU A 259 20.13 11.54 10.27
CA LEU A 259 21.45 11.35 9.71
C LEU A 259 21.56 11.94 8.30
N GLN A 260 20.54 11.79 7.46
CA GLN A 260 20.49 12.45 6.15
C GLN A 260 20.55 13.97 6.25
N ARG A 261 19.87 14.55 7.24
CA ARG A 261 19.83 16.00 7.44
C ARG A 261 21.16 16.56 7.97
N GLU A 262 21.81 15.83 8.88
CA GLU A 262 23.03 16.29 9.56
C GLU A 262 24.31 15.75 8.91
N ARG A 263 24.20 14.83 7.94
CA ARG A 263 25.26 14.09 7.22
C ARG A 263 26.10 13.15 8.08
N SER A 264 26.41 13.55 9.31
CA SER A 264 27.14 12.77 10.30
C SER A 264 26.79 13.28 11.70
N PHE A 265 27.04 12.47 12.72
CA PHE A 265 26.87 12.84 14.11
C PHE A 265 28.24 12.97 14.81
N PRO A 266 28.36 13.90 15.77
CA PRO A 266 29.55 13.97 16.60
C PRO A 266 29.72 12.68 17.41
N GLU A 267 30.97 12.29 17.67
CA GLU A 267 31.30 11.00 18.28
C GLU A 267 30.54 10.72 19.58
N HIS A 268 30.36 11.72 20.44
CA HIS A 268 29.62 11.55 21.70
C HIS A 268 28.14 11.15 21.49
N ARG A 269 27.49 11.65 20.44
CA ARG A 269 26.11 11.31 20.08
C ARG A 269 26.05 9.90 19.47
N ALA A 270 26.95 9.60 18.54
CA ALA A 270 27.05 8.27 17.94
C ALA A 270 27.35 7.19 18.98
N ARG A 271 28.25 7.48 19.93
CA ARG A 271 28.57 6.62 21.09
C ARG A 271 27.35 6.36 21.96
N PHE A 272 26.56 7.41 22.25
CA PHE A 272 25.35 7.30 23.06
C PHE A 272 24.32 6.38 22.38
N TYR A 273 24.00 6.61 21.11
CA TYR A 273 23.07 5.76 20.37
C TYR A 273 23.57 4.32 20.21
N ALA A 274 24.86 4.13 19.89
CA ALA A 274 25.44 2.80 19.78
C ALA A 274 25.35 2.01 21.10
N ALA A 275 25.51 2.67 22.25
CA ALA A 275 25.35 2.03 23.55
C ALA A 275 23.90 1.57 23.80
N GLU A 276 22.91 2.40 23.46
CA GLU A 276 21.49 2.03 23.61
C GLU A 276 21.09 0.89 22.65
N ILE A 277 21.55 0.95 21.39
CA ILE A 277 21.35 -0.12 20.41
C ILE A 277 22.00 -1.42 20.89
N ALA A 278 23.25 -1.36 21.36
CA ALA A 278 23.96 -2.52 21.91
C ALA A 278 23.23 -3.14 23.12
N SER A 279 22.67 -2.31 24.00
CA SER A 279 21.83 -2.78 25.12
C SER A 279 20.60 -3.53 24.62
N ALA A 280 19.92 -3.00 23.61
CA ALA A 280 18.73 -3.61 23.02
C ALA A 280 19.04 -4.95 22.34
N LEU A 281 20.12 -5.02 21.55
CA LEU A 281 20.60 -6.24 20.91
C LEU A 281 21.03 -7.29 21.94
N GLY A 282 21.82 -6.89 22.94
CA GLY A 282 22.26 -7.77 24.02
C GLY A 282 21.08 -8.38 24.77
N TYR A 283 20.01 -7.61 25.01
CA TYR A 283 18.77 -8.13 25.57
C TYR A 283 18.11 -9.17 24.65
N LEU A 284 17.93 -8.89 23.35
CA LEU A 284 17.35 -9.84 22.39
C LEU A 284 18.16 -11.15 22.35
N HIS A 285 19.48 -11.05 22.31
CA HIS A 285 20.38 -12.21 22.30
C HIS A 285 20.27 -13.02 23.59
N SER A 286 20.08 -12.36 24.74
CA SER A 286 19.89 -13.03 26.03
C SER A 286 18.63 -13.93 26.05
N ILE A 287 17.59 -13.54 25.29
CA ILE A 287 16.35 -14.31 25.12
C ILE A 287 16.33 -15.13 23.82
N LYS A 288 17.51 -15.38 23.22
CA LYS A 288 17.72 -16.23 22.04
C LYS A 288 16.99 -15.73 20.79
N ILE A 289 17.02 -14.43 20.57
CA ILE A 289 16.48 -13.76 19.38
C ILE A 289 17.61 -13.03 18.67
N VAL A 290 17.79 -13.29 17.38
CA VAL A 290 18.69 -12.53 16.49
C VAL A 290 17.85 -11.55 15.68
N TYR A 291 18.27 -10.29 15.59
CA TYR A 291 17.46 -9.20 15.04
C TYR A 291 17.50 -9.15 13.50
N ARG A 292 18.69 -9.23 12.91
CA ARG A 292 19.01 -9.41 11.47
C ARG A 292 18.62 -8.29 10.50
N ASP A 293 18.06 -7.18 10.96
CA ASP A 293 17.71 -6.04 10.10
C ASP A 293 18.01 -4.68 10.75
N LEU A 294 19.16 -4.57 11.42
CA LEU A 294 19.61 -3.30 11.99
C LEU A 294 20.11 -2.38 10.89
N LYS A 295 19.46 -1.22 10.79
CA LYS A 295 19.72 -0.11 9.86
C LYS A 295 19.10 1.18 10.41
N PRO A 296 19.51 2.37 9.96
CA PRO A 296 19.01 3.65 10.46
C PRO A 296 17.48 3.84 10.32
N GLU A 297 16.83 3.19 9.36
CA GLU A 297 15.37 3.25 9.15
C GLU A 297 14.59 2.48 10.22
N ASN A 298 15.20 1.44 10.80
CA ASN A 298 14.59 0.63 11.85
C ASN A 298 14.95 1.10 13.27
N ILE A 299 15.69 2.22 13.38
CA ILE A 299 16.06 2.86 14.64
C ILE A 299 15.25 4.15 14.76
N LEU A 300 14.31 4.19 15.69
CA LEU A 300 13.51 5.39 15.96
C LEU A 300 14.09 6.17 17.14
N LEU A 301 13.81 7.47 17.19
CA LEU A 301 14.08 8.31 18.34
C LEU A 301 12.76 8.66 19.04
N ASP A 302 12.71 8.56 20.37
CA ASP A 302 11.56 9.03 21.14
C ASP A 302 11.53 10.56 21.27
N SER A 303 10.55 11.10 22.01
CA SER A 303 10.37 12.55 22.18
C SER A 303 11.52 13.24 22.93
N VAL A 304 12.36 12.48 23.63
CA VAL A 304 13.50 12.99 24.43
C VAL A 304 14.83 12.68 23.73
N GLY A 305 14.83 11.79 22.74
CA GLY A 305 15.96 11.46 21.89
C GLY A 305 16.59 10.09 22.19
N HIS A 306 15.94 9.21 22.96
CA HIS A 306 16.39 7.84 23.17
C HIS A 306 16.07 6.95 21.97
N VAL A 307 16.92 5.96 21.72
CA VAL A 307 16.73 4.98 20.66
C VAL A 307 15.62 4.00 21.01
N VAL A 308 14.78 3.67 20.02
CA VAL A 308 13.81 2.58 20.06
C VAL A 308 13.91 1.76 18.77
N LEU A 309 14.32 0.50 18.85
CA LEU A 309 14.33 -0.40 17.69
C LEU A 309 12.90 -0.85 17.36
N THR A 310 12.58 -0.89 16.07
CA THR A 310 11.28 -1.29 15.53
C THR A 310 11.43 -2.44 14.50
N ASP A 311 10.33 -2.84 13.86
CA ASP A 311 10.27 -3.85 12.78
C ASP A 311 11.01 -5.18 13.04
N PHE A 312 10.33 -6.10 13.72
CA PHE A 312 10.88 -7.42 14.10
C PHE A 312 10.61 -8.49 13.03
N GLY A 313 10.23 -8.07 11.81
CA GLY A 313 9.82 -8.95 10.71
C GLY A 313 10.85 -9.99 10.29
N LEU A 314 12.13 -9.66 10.43
CA LEU A 314 13.25 -10.53 10.08
C LEU A 314 13.92 -11.21 11.28
N CYS A 315 13.37 -11.07 12.49
CA CYS A 315 13.94 -11.70 13.67
C CYS A 315 13.94 -13.24 13.57
N LYS A 316 14.95 -13.88 14.17
CA LYS A 316 15.03 -15.34 14.31
C LYS A 316 15.04 -15.73 15.78
N GLU A 317 14.06 -16.52 16.18
CA GLU A 317 13.96 -17.06 17.54
C GLU A 317 14.67 -18.41 17.68
N GLY A 318 15.06 -18.73 18.91
CA GLY A 318 15.51 -20.07 19.29
C GLY A 318 16.94 -20.40 18.88
N ILE A 319 17.76 -19.39 18.58
CA ILE A 319 19.19 -19.57 18.30
C ILE A 319 19.92 -19.66 19.63
N ALA A 320 20.24 -20.86 20.11
CA ALA A 320 21.14 -21.04 21.25
C ALA A 320 22.59 -20.67 20.89
N ILE A 321 23.49 -20.66 21.88
CA ILE A 321 24.90 -20.24 21.70
C ILE A 321 25.63 -21.09 20.63
N SER A 322 25.21 -22.34 20.44
CA SER A 322 25.79 -23.27 19.46
C SER A 322 25.01 -23.37 18.15
N ASP A 323 23.87 -22.70 18.05
CA ASP A 323 22.96 -22.86 16.92
C ASP A 323 23.24 -21.82 15.85
N THR A 324 22.99 -22.17 14.60
CA THR A 324 23.12 -21.27 13.47
C THR A 324 21.86 -21.29 12.61
N THR A 325 21.71 -20.27 11.78
CA THR A 325 20.71 -20.21 10.73
C THR A 325 21.36 -19.93 9.38
N THR A 326 20.65 -20.25 8.30
CA THR A 326 21.16 -20.15 6.91
C THR A 326 20.26 -19.29 6.03
N THR A 327 19.21 -18.67 6.61
CA THR A 327 18.29 -17.83 5.84
C THR A 327 19.02 -16.60 5.31
N PHE A 328 19.04 -16.41 4.01
CA PHE A 328 19.56 -15.19 3.40
C PHE A 328 18.52 -14.07 3.55
N CYS A 329 18.77 -13.12 4.44
CA CYS A 329 17.88 -11.98 4.72
C CYS A 329 18.66 -10.81 5.32
N GLY A 330 18.03 -9.64 5.31
CA GLY A 330 18.60 -8.37 5.77
C GLY A 330 18.69 -7.36 4.64
N THR A 331 19.07 -6.14 4.97
CA THR A 331 19.21 -5.04 4.01
C THR A 331 20.63 -5.09 3.38
N PRO A 332 20.77 -5.15 2.03
CA PRO A 332 22.03 -5.49 1.34
C PRO A 332 23.27 -4.74 1.84
N GLU A 333 23.13 -3.46 2.13
CA GLU A 333 24.18 -2.54 2.56
C GLU A 333 24.74 -2.88 3.96
N TYR A 334 23.95 -3.58 4.78
CA TYR A 334 24.29 -3.94 6.17
C TYR A 334 24.58 -5.43 6.35
N LEU A 335 24.49 -6.24 5.28
CA LEU A 335 24.69 -7.68 5.39
C LEU A 335 26.10 -8.04 5.86
N ALA A 336 26.18 -8.89 6.87
CA ALA A 336 27.43 -9.45 7.33
C ALA A 336 28.07 -10.36 6.25
N PRO A 337 29.41 -10.43 6.16
CA PRO A 337 30.09 -11.17 5.10
C PRO A 337 29.72 -12.66 5.02
N GLU A 338 29.49 -13.30 6.16
CA GLU A 338 29.02 -14.69 6.29
C GLU A 338 27.62 -14.88 5.70
N VAL A 339 26.72 -13.90 5.84
CA VAL A 339 25.38 -13.93 5.23
C VAL A 339 25.49 -13.82 3.70
N ILE A 340 26.32 -12.89 3.21
CA ILE A 340 26.58 -12.70 1.77
C ILE A 340 27.16 -13.99 1.16
N ARG A 341 28.08 -14.64 1.88
CA ARG A 341 28.68 -15.93 1.48
C ARG A 341 27.76 -17.12 1.69
N LYS A 342 26.52 -16.92 2.16
CA LYS A 342 25.53 -17.97 2.45
C LYS A 342 26.04 -19.03 3.43
N GLN A 343 26.91 -18.62 4.35
CA GLN A 343 27.41 -19.49 5.42
C GLN A 343 26.38 -19.55 6.56
N PRO A 344 26.36 -20.63 7.35
CA PRO A 344 25.62 -20.64 8.62
C PRO A 344 26.13 -19.53 9.53
N TYR A 345 25.22 -18.77 10.13
CA TYR A 345 25.53 -17.63 10.98
C TYR A 345 24.68 -17.63 12.25
N ASP A 346 25.13 -16.90 13.27
CA ASP A 346 24.49 -16.79 14.59
C ASP A 346 24.15 -15.32 14.91
N ASN A 347 24.14 -14.95 16.20
CA ASN A 347 23.82 -13.59 16.64
C ASN A 347 24.93 -12.56 16.33
N THR A 348 26.10 -12.99 15.87
CA THR A 348 27.23 -12.09 15.56
C THR A 348 26.95 -11.12 14.41
N VAL A 349 26.04 -11.49 13.50
CA VAL A 349 25.61 -10.62 12.39
C VAL A 349 25.01 -9.29 12.86
N ASP A 350 24.35 -9.26 14.03
CA ASP A 350 23.79 -8.02 14.57
C ASP A 350 24.89 -7.04 15.02
N TRP A 351 26.04 -7.55 15.48
CA TRP A 351 27.20 -6.72 15.85
C TRP A 351 27.90 -6.16 14.62
N TRP A 352 27.94 -6.91 13.51
CA TRP A 352 28.38 -6.38 12.22
C TRP A 352 27.49 -5.20 11.79
N CYS A 353 26.16 -5.38 11.82
CA CYS A 353 25.23 -4.31 11.48
C CYS A 353 25.39 -3.09 12.40
N LEU A 354 25.63 -3.29 13.71
CA LEU A 354 25.92 -2.19 14.63
C LEU A 354 27.19 -1.43 14.22
N GLY A 355 28.24 -2.14 13.82
CA GLY A 355 29.45 -1.54 13.29
C GLY A 355 29.19 -0.70 12.04
N ALA A 356 28.39 -1.22 11.10
CA ALA A 356 28.00 -0.48 9.89
C ALA A 356 27.19 0.79 10.22
N VAL A 357 26.17 0.68 11.08
CA VAL A 357 25.38 1.84 11.52
C VAL A 357 26.24 2.86 12.29
N LEU A 358 27.15 2.41 13.16
CA LEU A 358 28.07 3.29 13.87
C LEU A 358 29.01 4.03 12.90
N TYR A 359 29.55 3.32 11.91
CA TYR A 359 30.37 3.92 10.86
C TYR A 359 29.58 4.99 10.09
N GLU A 360 28.35 4.69 9.69
CA GLU A 360 27.49 5.64 8.99
C GLU A 360 27.13 6.85 9.86
N MET A 361 26.87 6.65 11.16
CA MET A 361 26.67 7.77 12.08
C MET A 361 27.89 8.67 12.19
N LEU A 362 29.11 8.12 12.22
CA LEU A 362 30.33 8.90 12.40
C LEU A 362 30.80 9.58 11.12
N TYR A 363 30.70 8.89 9.99
CA TYR A 363 31.35 9.30 8.74
C TYR A 363 30.35 9.60 7.63
N GLY A 364 29.11 9.13 7.70
CA GLY A 364 28.11 9.28 6.63
C GLY A 364 28.68 8.94 5.25
N LEU A 365 28.48 9.85 4.29
CA LEU A 365 29.15 9.85 2.97
C LEU A 365 30.41 10.73 2.93
N LEU A 366 30.86 11.26 4.06
CA LEU A 366 31.90 12.30 4.15
C LEU A 366 33.25 11.81 3.62
N GLU A 367 33.60 10.54 3.85
CA GLU A 367 34.83 9.94 3.31
C GLU A 367 34.85 9.94 1.77
N ILE A 368 33.71 9.66 1.13
CA ILE A 368 33.59 9.76 -0.33
C ILE A 368 33.61 11.22 -0.76
N GLN A 369 32.91 12.10 -0.04
CA GLN A 369 32.84 13.51 -0.39
C GLN A 369 34.19 14.22 -0.29
N ASN A 370 35.01 13.82 0.67
CA ASN A 370 36.33 14.39 0.96
C ASN A 370 37.48 13.67 0.25
N HIS A 371 37.21 12.58 -0.47
CA HIS A 371 38.26 11.87 -1.21
C HIS A 371 38.87 12.81 -2.27
N PRO A 372 40.21 12.89 -2.40
CA PRO A 372 40.88 13.86 -3.30
C PRO A 372 40.40 13.82 -4.75
N PHE A 373 39.92 12.66 -5.20
CA PHE A 373 39.29 12.50 -6.52
C PHE A 373 38.12 13.47 -6.77
N PHE A 374 37.37 13.84 -5.72
CA PHE A 374 36.20 14.72 -5.80
C PHE A 374 36.47 16.14 -5.27
N GLU A 375 37.71 16.50 -4.93
CA GLU A 375 38.05 17.79 -4.31
C GLU A 375 37.62 19.00 -5.16
N SER A 376 37.63 18.87 -6.48
CA SER A 376 37.22 19.92 -7.41
C SER A 376 35.70 20.06 -7.59
N LEU A 377 34.90 19.17 -6.98
CA LEU A 377 33.45 19.13 -7.14
C LEU A 377 32.74 19.60 -5.88
N SER A 378 31.95 20.67 -6.00
CA SER A 378 30.98 21.05 -4.97
C SER A 378 29.80 20.09 -5.00
N TRP A 379 29.70 19.19 -4.02
CA TRP A 379 28.59 18.25 -3.89
C TRP A 379 27.22 18.94 -3.81
N THR A 380 27.17 20.14 -3.22
CA THR A 380 25.95 20.96 -3.16
C THR A 380 25.51 21.41 -4.56
N ASP A 381 26.46 21.92 -5.36
CA ASP A 381 26.17 22.38 -6.71
C ASP A 381 25.90 21.21 -7.68
N LEU A 382 26.52 20.06 -7.44
CA LEU A 382 26.29 18.82 -8.20
C LEU A 382 24.83 18.35 -8.08
N VAL A 383 24.31 18.22 -6.86
CA VAL A 383 22.92 17.77 -6.62
C VAL A 383 21.90 18.78 -7.18
N GLN A 384 22.23 20.07 -7.13
CA GLN A 384 21.40 21.13 -7.71
C GLN A 384 21.55 21.30 -9.22
N LYS A 385 22.34 20.44 -9.89
CA LYS A 385 22.66 20.51 -11.33
C LYS A 385 23.25 21.86 -11.77
N LYS A 386 23.97 22.55 -10.89
CA LYS A 386 24.67 23.83 -11.18
C LYS A 386 26.05 23.63 -11.80
N ILE A 387 26.65 22.45 -11.63
CA ILE A 387 27.89 22.07 -12.32
C ILE A 387 27.51 21.53 -13.70
N PRO A 388 27.91 22.18 -14.81
CA PRO A 388 27.61 21.69 -16.15
C PRO A 388 28.36 20.37 -16.41
N PRO A 389 27.70 19.35 -16.98
CA PRO A 389 28.39 18.15 -17.42
C PRO A 389 29.49 18.48 -18.43
N PRO A 390 30.66 17.81 -18.39
CA PRO A 390 31.77 18.08 -19.30
C PRO A 390 31.48 17.67 -20.75
N PHE A 391 30.42 16.90 -20.98
CA PHE A 391 29.99 16.42 -22.29
C PHE A 391 28.53 16.83 -22.55
N ASN A 392 28.30 17.51 -23.67
CA ASN A 392 26.97 17.78 -24.18
C ASN A 392 26.67 16.83 -25.35
N PRO A 393 25.65 15.94 -25.23
CA PRO A 393 25.26 15.02 -26.30
C PRO A 393 24.62 15.70 -27.52
N ASN A 394 24.47 17.03 -27.48
CA ASN A 394 24.01 17.87 -28.60
C ASN A 394 22.61 17.51 -29.11
N VAL A 395 21.69 17.09 -28.24
CA VAL A 395 20.31 16.78 -28.65
C VAL A 395 19.51 18.06 -28.90
N THR A 396 18.66 18.04 -29.93
CA THR A 396 17.84 19.17 -30.39
C THR A 396 16.46 19.23 -29.73
N GLY A 397 16.04 18.14 -29.07
CA GLY A 397 14.74 18.03 -28.41
C GLY A 397 14.56 16.70 -27.68
N PRO A 398 13.44 16.50 -26.97
CA PRO A 398 13.15 15.28 -26.22
C PRO A 398 12.91 14.04 -27.09
N ASP A 399 12.66 14.23 -28.39
CA ASP A 399 12.44 13.20 -29.41
C ASP A 399 13.67 12.97 -30.32
N ASP A 400 14.79 13.64 -30.04
CA ASP A 400 16.02 13.49 -30.83
C ASP A 400 16.74 12.17 -30.51
N ILE A 401 16.69 11.25 -31.46
CA ILE A 401 17.26 9.90 -31.36
C ILE A 401 18.63 9.74 -32.04
N LYS A 402 19.32 10.83 -32.40
CA LYS A 402 20.58 10.74 -33.18
C LYS A 402 21.74 10.02 -32.49
N ASN A 403 21.69 9.91 -31.16
CA ASN A 403 22.73 9.26 -30.36
C ASN A 403 22.42 7.78 -30.12
N PHE A 404 21.39 7.23 -30.77
CA PHE A 404 21.04 5.82 -30.78
C PHE A 404 21.50 5.19 -32.11
N ASP A 405 21.91 3.92 -32.06
CA ASP A 405 22.41 3.22 -33.25
C ASP A 405 21.28 3.05 -34.29
N ALA A 406 21.60 3.37 -35.55
CA ALA A 406 20.68 3.34 -36.67
C ALA A 406 20.01 1.97 -36.85
N VAL A 407 20.72 0.88 -36.53
CA VAL A 407 20.18 -0.49 -36.60
C VAL A 407 18.91 -0.66 -35.74
N PHE A 408 18.79 0.09 -34.63
CA PHE A 408 17.60 0.05 -33.78
C PHE A 408 16.57 1.12 -34.14
N THR A 409 17.01 2.32 -34.55
CA THR A 409 16.08 3.41 -34.85
C THR A 409 15.40 3.28 -36.21
N GLU A 410 15.98 2.52 -37.13
CA GLU A 410 15.38 2.19 -38.43
C GLU A 410 14.46 0.95 -38.36
N GLU A 411 14.52 0.20 -37.26
CA GLU A 411 13.61 -0.93 -37.04
C GLU A 411 12.19 -0.40 -36.84
N THR A 412 11.25 -0.88 -37.65
CA THR A 412 9.85 -0.51 -37.48
C THR A 412 9.34 -1.05 -36.16
N VAL A 413 8.76 -0.19 -35.32
CA VAL A 413 8.12 -0.63 -34.07
C VAL A 413 7.10 -1.73 -34.40
N PRO A 414 7.29 -2.97 -33.90
CA PRO A 414 6.40 -4.08 -34.21
C PRO A 414 4.97 -3.77 -33.81
N TYR A 415 3.99 -4.16 -34.63
CA TYR A 415 2.57 -3.89 -34.37
C TYR A 415 2.09 -4.44 -33.01
N SER A 416 2.73 -5.50 -32.50
CA SER A 416 2.49 -6.06 -31.16
C SER A 416 2.84 -5.13 -30.00
N VAL A 417 3.67 -4.10 -30.21
CA VAL A 417 3.98 -3.07 -29.20
C VAL A 417 2.88 -2.00 -29.16
N CYS A 418 2.25 -1.72 -30.31
CA CYS A 418 1.16 -0.75 -30.46
C CYS A 418 -0.23 -1.35 -30.20
N VAL A 419 -0.32 -2.67 -30.06
CA VAL A 419 -1.55 -3.41 -29.76
C VAL A 419 -1.36 -4.14 -28.45
N SER A 420 -2.03 -3.68 -27.39
CA SER A 420 -2.37 -4.56 -26.28
C SER A 420 -3.29 -5.63 -26.87
N SER A 421 -2.79 -6.85 -27.06
CA SER A 421 -3.67 -7.97 -27.39
C SER A 421 -4.61 -8.20 -26.21
N ASP A 422 -5.82 -7.62 -26.27
CA ASP A 422 -6.92 -7.96 -25.35
C ASP A 422 -7.33 -9.44 -25.47
N TYR A 423 -6.73 -10.19 -26.41
CA TYR A 423 -6.76 -11.64 -26.49
C TYR A 423 -5.42 -12.18 -27.00
N SER A 424 -4.46 -12.45 -26.12
CA SER A 424 -3.42 -13.45 -26.36
C SER A 424 -3.80 -14.73 -25.61
N ILE A 425 -3.89 -15.85 -26.33
CA ILE A 425 -4.05 -17.18 -25.74
C ILE A 425 -2.89 -17.38 -24.76
N VAL A 426 -3.22 -17.36 -23.46
CA VAL A 426 -2.28 -17.51 -22.36
C VAL A 426 -1.88 -18.99 -22.23
N ASN A 427 -0.68 -19.32 -22.67
CA ASN A 427 -0.06 -20.62 -22.35
C ASN A 427 0.68 -20.51 -21.00
N ALA A 428 0.79 -21.63 -20.28
CA ALA A 428 1.34 -21.69 -18.92
C ALA A 428 2.75 -21.08 -18.78
N SER A 429 3.57 -21.09 -19.84
CA SER A 429 4.92 -20.51 -19.85
C SER A 429 4.97 -18.98 -19.93
N VAL A 430 3.91 -18.32 -20.41
CA VAL A 430 3.82 -16.84 -20.48
C VAL A 430 3.33 -16.28 -19.13
N LEU A 431 2.44 -17.00 -18.45
CA LEU A 431 2.00 -16.69 -17.08
C LEU A 431 3.16 -16.76 -16.06
N GLU A 432 4.09 -17.71 -16.22
CA GLU A 432 5.28 -17.82 -15.35
C GLU A 432 6.29 -16.66 -15.56
N ALA A 433 6.33 -16.05 -16.75
CA ALA A 433 7.21 -14.93 -17.05
C ALA A 433 6.60 -13.57 -16.63
N ASP A 434 5.30 -13.36 -16.79
CA ASP A 434 4.61 -12.12 -16.36
C ASP A 434 4.52 -12.01 -14.82
N ASP A 435 4.35 -13.14 -14.12
CA ASP A 435 4.37 -13.18 -12.65
C ASP A 435 5.78 -12.91 -12.07
N ALA A 436 6.85 -13.06 -12.88
CA ALA A 436 8.23 -12.82 -12.45
C ALA A 436 8.59 -11.33 -12.34
N PHE A 437 7.82 -10.42 -12.98
CA PHE A 437 8.12 -8.98 -13.03
C PHE A 437 7.00 -8.08 -12.49
N VAL A 438 6.10 -8.63 -11.67
CA VAL A 438 5.06 -7.86 -10.97
C VAL A 438 5.70 -6.78 -10.09
N GLY A 439 5.61 -5.52 -10.52
CA GLY A 439 6.22 -4.35 -9.86
C GLY A 439 7.27 -3.60 -10.70
N PHE A 440 7.51 -4.01 -11.95
CA PHE A 440 8.49 -3.38 -12.84
C PHE A 440 8.12 -1.93 -13.24
N SER A 441 6.83 -1.62 -13.38
CA SER A 441 6.38 -0.30 -13.83
C SER A 441 6.30 0.71 -12.68
N TYR A 442 7.23 1.68 -12.69
CA TYR A 442 7.30 2.83 -11.77
C TYR A 442 6.96 4.12 -12.52
N ALA A 443 6.17 5.00 -11.90
CA ALA A 443 6.00 6.39 -12.34
C ALA A 443 6.30 7.31 -11.13
N PRO A 444 7.26 8.24 -11.25
CA PRO A 444 7.58 9.16 -10.17
C PRO A 444 6.42 10.14 -9.91
N PRO A 445 6.29 10.67 -8.68
CA PRO A 445 5.43 11.83 -8.43
C PRO A 445 5.92 13.01 -9.26
N SER A 446 5.01 13.74 -9.92
CA SER A 446 5.33 14.97 -10.64
C SER A 446 6.00 15.98 -9.68
N GLU A 447 7.24 16.34 -9.98
CA GLU A 447 7.95 17.48 -9.37
C GLU A 447 7.28 18.79 -9.85
N ASP A 448 6.23 19.21 -9.15
CA ASP A 448 5.72 20.58 -9.20
C ASP A 448 5.33 20.98 -7.78
N LEU A 449 6.34 21.26 -6.96
CA LEU A 449 6.24 22.07 -5.73
C LEU A 449 7.62 22.15 -5.07
N PHE A 450 8.54 22.92 -5.65
CA PHE A 450 9.51 23.77 -4.94
C PHE A 450 10.22 24.69 -5.96
N LEU A 451 9.44 25.61 -6.54
CA LEU A 451 9.71 27.05 -6.76
C LEU A 451 8.69 27.64 -7.73
#